data_AF-A0A951QPL2-F1
#
_entry.id   AF-A0A951QPL2-F1
#
_cell.length_a   1.000
_cell.length_b   1.000
_cell.length_c   1.000
_cell.angle_alpha   90.00
_cell.angle_beta   90.00
_cell.angle_gamma   90.00
#
_symmetry.space_group_name_H-M   'P 1'
#
loop_
_entity.id
_entity.type
_entity.pdbx_description
1 polymer ?
#
loop_
_entity_poly.entity_id
_entity_poly.type
_entity_poly.pdbx_seq_one_letter_code
_entity_poly.pdbx_strand_id
1 'polypeptide(L)' 'MKNSRVDIRLSDRRMNKLRAYAVDKDKTITQVLEELIDSLPVVKKSAIICSPVDDR' A
#
# COMPACT_ATOMS: atom_id res chain seq x y z
N MET A 1 7.54 -9.36 11.25
CA MET A 1 6.10 -9.39 10.87
C MET A 1 5.71 -7.97 10.49
N LYS A 2 4.85 -7.76 9.48
CA LYS A 2 4.41 -6.41 9.10
C LYS A 2 3.42 -5.93 10.17
N ASN A 3 3.84 -4.97 11.02
CA ASN A 3 3.08 -4.55 12.20
C ASN A 3 2.15 -3.36 11.94
N SER A 4 2.37 -2.63 10.86
CA SER A 4 1.62 -1.41 10.52
C SER A 4 0.40 -1.72 9.66
N ARG A 5 -0.75 -1.10 9.99
CA ARG A 5 -2.01 -1.20 9.23
C ARG A 5 -2.37 0.16 8.64
N VAL A 6 -2.93 0.15 7.43
CA VAL A 6 -3.47 1.34 6.77
C VAL A 6 -4.98 1.16 6.63
N ASP A 7 -5.75 2.11 7.14
CA ASP A 7 -7.19 2.19 6.92
C ASP A 7 -7.47 3.26 5.85
N ILE A 8 -8.19 2.87 4.79
CA ILE A 8 -8.46 3.72 3.63
C ILE A 8 -9.96 3.75 3.39
N ARG A 9 -10.54 4.95 3.46
CA ARG A 9 -11.93 5.18 3.05
C ARG A 9 -12.02 5.26 1.54
N LEU A 10 -12.69 4.29 0.94
CA LEU A 10 -12.97 4.24 -0.49
C LEU A 10 -14.47 4.20 -0.73
N SER A 11 -14.93 4.79 -1.82
CA SER A 11 -16.28 4.55 -2.30
C SER A 11 -16.40 3.13 -2.85
N ASP A 12 -17.60 2.56 -2.83
CA ASP A 12 -17.86 1.20 -3.33
C ASP A 12 -17.38 1.00 -4.76
N ARG A 13 -17.55 2.02 -5.62
CA ARG A 13 -17.03 2.00 -7.00
C ARG A 13 -15.52 1.79 -7.06
N ARG A 14 -14.75 2.45 -6.18
CA ARG A 14 -13.28 2.31 -6.13
C ARG A 14 -12.88 0.96 -5.55
N MET A 15 -13.57 0.52 -4.50
CA MET A 15 -13.33 -0.80 -3.88
C MET A 15 -13.60 -1.95 -4.87
N ASN A 16 -14.69 -1.87 -5.64
CA ASN A 16 -15.03 -2.88 -6.64
C ASN A 16 -14.01 -2.92 -7.78
N LYS A 17 -13.53 -1.75 -8.23
CA LYS A 17 -12.45 -1.68 -9.22
C LYS A 17 -11.16 -2.33 -8.70
N LEU A 18 -10.81 -2.09 -7.44
CA LEU A 18 -9.63 -2.67 -6.80
C LEU A 18 -9.75 -4.20 -6.68
N ARG A 19 -10.92 -4.71 -6.27
CA ARG A 19 -11.21 -6.16 -6.22
C ARG A 19 -11.10 -6.81 -7.60
N ALA A 20 -11.71 -6.20 -8.62
CA ALA A 20 -11.67 -6.73 -9.98
C ALA A 20 -10.23 -6.77 -10.53
N TYR A 21 -9.44 -5.74 -10.27
CA TYR A 21 -8.03 -5.71 -10.67
C TYR A 21 -7.20 -6.78 -9.95
N ALA A 22 -7.44 -6.98 -8.64
CA ALA A 22 -6.76 -8.01 -7.87
C ALA A 22 -7.04 -9.43 -8.43
N VAL A 23 -8.28 -9.69 -8.82
CA VAL A 23 -8.68 -10.95 -9.49
C VAL A 23 -8.01 -11.10 -10.85
N ASP A 24 -8.01 -10.07 -11.70
CA ASP A 24 -7.37 -10.10 -13.02
C ASP A 24 -5.85 -10.40 -12.95
N LYS A 25 -5.20 -10.00 -11.87
CA LYS A 25 -3.76 -10.19 -11.65
C LYS A 25 -3.40 -11.40 -10.81
N ASP A 26 -4.37 -12.20 -10.38
CA ASP A 26 -4.18 -13.31 -9.42
C ASP A 26 -3.41 -12.88 -8.16
N LYS A 27 -3.73 -11.68 -7.64
CA LYS A 27 -3.08 -11.09 -6.46
C LYS A 27 -4.09 -10.75 -5.38
N THR A 28 -3.61 -10.67 -4.15
CA THR A 28 -4.41 -10.09 -3.05
C THR A 28 -4.45 -8.57 -3.18
N ILE A 29 -5.52 -7.95 -2.67
CA ILE A 29 -5.64 -6.47 -2.62
C ILE A 29 -4.42 -5.86 -1.91
N THR A 30 -3.94 -6.52 -0.85
CA THR A 30 -2.74 -6.10 -0.11
C THR A 30 -1.52 -6.09 -1.01
N GLN A 31 -1.26 -7.15 -1.77
CA GLN A 31 -0.12 -7.19 -2.71
C GLN A 31 -0.22 -6.12 -3.80
N VAL A 32 -1.42 -5.87 -4.33
CA VAL A 32 -1.64 -4.79 -5.30
C VAL A 32 -1.27 -3.43 -4.70
N LEU A 33 -1.65 -3.18 -3.45
CA LEU A 33 -1.31 -1.93 -2.75
C LEU A 33 0.19 -1.85 -2.42
N GLU A 34 0.81 -2.95 -2.01
CA GLU A 34 2.26 -3.01 -1.76
C GLU A 34 3.05 -2.70 -3.02
N GLU A 35 2.73 -3.35 -4.15
CA GLU A 35 3.37 -3.06 -5.44
C GLU A 35 3.16 -1.62 -5.90
N LEU A 36 1.96 -1.08 -5.68
CA LEU A 36 1.68 0.32 -5.97
C LEU A 36 2.56 1.25 -5.13
N ILE A 37 2.69 0.99 -3.82
CA ILE A 37 3.52 1.77 -2.91
C ILE A 37 5.00 1.67 -3.30
N ASP A 38 5.48 0.46 -3.61
CA ASP A 38 6.86 0.22 -4.03
C ASP A 38 7.20 0.90 -5.37
N SER A 39 6.20 1.12 -6.22
CA SER A 39 6.35 1.88 -7.48
C SER A 39 6.45 3.40 -7.29
N LEU A 40 6.09 3.92 -6.10
CA LEU A 40 6.16 5.35 -5.84
C LEU A 40 7.63 5.81 -5.76
N PRO A 41 7.99 6.98 -6.32
CA PRO A 41 9.34 7.49 -6.23
C PRO A 41 9.69 7.79 -4.76
N VAL A 42 10.92 7.45 -4.37
CA VAL A 42 11.43 7.82 -3.04
C VAL A 42 11.45 9.35 -2.94
N VAL A 43 10.60 9.90 -2.09
CA VAL A 43 10.55 11.34 -1.84
C VAL A 43 11.79 11.72 -1.05
N LYS A 44 12.84 12.24 -1.72
CA LYS A 44 13.96 12.92 -1.06
C LYS A 44 13.48 14.27 -0.52
N LYS A 45 12.70 14.27 0.56
CA LYS A 45 12.48 15.47 1.37
C LYS A 45 13.23 15.30 2.68
N SER A 46 14.18 16.21 2.89
CA SER A 46 14.89 16.48 4.13
C SER A 46 14.05 16.14 5.36
N ALA A 47 14.60 15.26 6.20
CA ALA A 47 14.23 15.05 7.60
C ALA A 47 12.74 15.17 7.89
N ILE A 48 12.01 14.06 7.82
CA ILE A 48 10.91 13.64 8.71
C ILE A 48 10.26 12.43 8.01
N ILE A 49 10.33 11.26 8.65
CA ILE A 49 9.65 9.99 8.34
C ILE A 49 10.10 9.18 7.11
N CYS A 50 11.30 8.61 7.15
CA CYS A 50 11.50 7.22 6.71
C CYS A 50 12.76 6.65 7.37
N SER A 51 12.75 6.61 8.70
CA SER A 51 13.68 5.77 9.44
C SER A 51 13.06 4.37 9.51
N PRO A 52 13.84 3.29 9.38
CA PRO A 52 13.39 1.97 9.79
C PRO A 52 12.93 2.07 11.24
N VAL A 53 11.67 1.70 11.52
CA VAL A 53 11.23 1.53 12.90
C VAL A 53 11.94 0.27 13.40
N ASP A 54 13.07 0.45 14.06
CA ASP A 54 13.76 -0.61 14.80
C ASP A 54 12.89 -0.97 16.02
N ASP A 55 12.00 -1.95 15.85
CA ASP A 55 11.32 -2.63 16.96
C ASP A 55 12.35 -3.56 17.64
N ARG A 56 13.09 -3.02 18.63
CA ARG A 56 13.79 -3.84 19.64
C ARG A 56 12.85 -4.23 20.76
#